data_AF-A0A0S7ZY73-F1
#
_entry.id   AF-A0A0S7ZY73-F1
#
_cell.length_a   1.000
_cell.length_b   1.000
_cell.length_c   1.000
_cell.angle_alpha   90.00
_cell.angle_beta   90.00
_cell.angle_gamma   90.00
#
_symmetry.space_group_name_H-M   'P 1'
#
loop_
_entity.id
_entity.type
_entity.pdbx_description
1 polymer ?
#
loop_
_entity_poly.entity_id
_entity_poly.type
_entity_poly.pdbx_seq_one_letter_code
_entity_poly.pdbx_strand_id
1 'polypeptide(L)'
;MDHDNGLVVAYILDDKGGGRTVGWEAIRQWSPEQGILWTHFDRSVEQTVNYLHEESNLDPLVVEALLEQETRPRAVQTSQGLLVVLRGVNMNPGANPEDMVAIRIWVDATRVISVRRRKL
;
A
#
# COMPACT_ATOMS: atom_id res chain seq x y z
N MET A 1 -4.66 -15.27 -10.87
CA MET A 1 -3.52 -14.34 -10.84
C MET A 1 -3.03 -14.33 -9.40
N ASP A 2 -1.79 -14.76 -9.22
CA ASP A 2 -1.19 -15.26 -7.97
C ASP A 2 -1.58 -14.48 -6.71
N HIS A 3 -2.41 -15.11 -5.88
CA HIS A 3 -2.74 -14.63 -4.54
C HIS A 3 -1.62 -14.88 -3.52
N ASP A 4 -0.56 -15.61 -3.91
CA ASP A 4 0.45 -16.14 -2.97
C ASP A 4 1.61 -15.18 -2.65
N ASN A 5 1.70 -14.02 -3.32
CA ASN A 5 2.84 -13.11 -3.14
C ASN A 5 2.48 -11.76 -2.47
N GLY A 6 1.21 -11.54 -2.13
CA GLY A 6 0.74 -10.34 -1.43
C GLY A 6 0.62 -9.07 -2.28
N LEU A 7 1.09 -9.05 -3.52
CA LEU A 7 0.86 -7.94 -4.44
C LEU A 7 -0.56 -8.04 -5.01
N VAL A 8 -1.44 -7.14 -4.58
CA VAL A 8 -2.82 -7.09 -5.08
C VAL A 8 -2.84 -6.45 -6.47
N VAL A 9 -2.22 -5.28 -6.60
CA VAL A 9 -2.08 -4.54 -7.86
C VAL A 9 -0.82 -3.69 -7.79
N ALA A 10 -0.20 -3.40 -8.93
CA ALA A 10 0.69 -2.26 -9.06
C ALA A 10 0.56 -1.61 -10.44
N TYR A 11 0.75 -0.30 -10.48
CA TYR A 11 0.74 0.52 -11.67
C TYR A 11 1.92 1.47 -11.70
N ILE A 12 2.42 1.74 -12.90
CA ILE A 12 3.22 2.95 -13.16
C ILE A 12 2.31 3.92 -13.92
N LEU A 13 2.01 5.04 -13.29
CA LEU A 13 1.09 6.07 -13.79
C LEU A 13 1.79 6.96 -14.83
N ASP A 14 1.03 7.46 -15.80
CA ASP A 14 1.55 8.19 -16.97
C ASP A 14 1.29 9.71 -16.94
N ASP A 15 0.76 10.24 -15.83
CA ASP A 15 0.33 11.63 -15.62
C ASP A 15 -0.73 12.14 -16.62
N LYS A 16 -1.33 11.25 -17.40
CA LYS A 16 -2.37 11.56 -18.41
C LYS A 16 -3.72 10.90 -18.07
N GLY A 17 -3.84 10.39 -16.84
CA GLY A 17 -5.01 9.67 -16.35
C GLY A 17 -4.98 8.16 -16.59
N GLY A 18 -3.86 7.62 -17.10
CA GLY A 18 -3.64 6.20 -17.32
C GLY A 18 -2.50 5.63 -16.46
N GLY A 19 -2.22 4.35 -16.68
CA GLY A 19 -1.10 3.66 -16.08
C GLY A 19 -0.97 2.24 -16.61
N ARG A 20 0.25 1.70 -16.59
CA ARG A 20 0.52 0.31 -16.97
C ARG A 20 0.62 -0.57 -15.74
N THR A 21 -0.03 -1.74 -15.77
CA THR A 21 0.10 -2.74 -14.69
C THR A 21 1.52 -3.31 -14.67
N VAL A 22 2.06 -3.50 -13.47
CA VAL A 22 3.40 -4.06 -13.25
C VAL A 22 3.40 -5.12 -12.16
N GLY A 23 4.38 -6.03 -12.23
CA GLY A 23 4.63 -7.05 -11.20
C GLY A 23 5.86 -6.73 -10.34
N TRP A 24 6.18 -7.64 -9.41
CA TRP A 24 7.30 -7.53 -8.47
C TRP A 24 8.65 -7.19 -9.10
N GLU A 25 8.99 -7.81 -10.23
CA GLU A 25 10.26 -7.53 -10.92
C GLU A 25 10.37 -6.06 -11.32
N ALA A 26 9.33 -5.53 -11.96
CA ALA A 26 9.28 -4.13 -12.38
C ALA A 26 9.18 -3.17 -11.18
N ILE A 27 8.58 -3.56 -10.06
CA ILE A 27 8.59 -2.78 -8.81
C ILE A 27 10.02 -2.62 -8.28
N ARG A 28 10.81 -3.71 -8.29
CA ARG A 28 12.20 -3.70 -7.79
C ARG A 28 13.18 -2.97 -8.71
N GLN A 29 12.89 -2.95 -10.01
CA GLN A 29 13.70 -2.26 -11.02
C GLN A 29 13.22 -0.82 -11.27
N TRP A 30 12.15 -0.38 -10.60
CA TRP A 30 11.54 0.92 -10.87
C TRP A 30 12.45 2.08 -10.45
N SER A 31 12.42 3.15 -11.24
CA SER A 31 12.99 4.45 -10.88
C SER A 31 12.00 5.60 -11.16
N PRO A 32 12.11 6.74 -10.45
CA PRO A 32 11.21 7.88 -10.62
C PRO A 32 11.03 8.39 -12.05
N GLU A 33 12.04 8.24 -12.90
CA GLU A 33 12.01 8.68 -14.31
C GLU A 33 11.01 7.88 -15.16
N GLN A 34 10.55 6.73 -14.66
CA GLN A 34 9.59 5.87 -15.36
C GLN A 34 8.12 6.27 -15.10
N GLY A 35 7.87 7.23 -14.19
CA GLY A 35 6.54 7.67 -13.77
C GLY A 35 6.22 7.28 -12.32
N ILE A 36 5.05 7.72 -11.83
CA ILE A 36 4.65 7.49 -10.42
C ILE A 36 4.32 6.01 -10.21
N LEU A 37 5.01 5.36 -9.28
CA LEU A 37 4.72 3.96 -8.92
C LEU A 37 3.64 3.90 -7.85
N TRP A 38 2.50 3.28 -8.17
CA TRP A 38 1.47 2.94 -7.20
C TRP A 38 1.44 1.43 -6.95
N THR A 39 1.72 1.01 -5.72
CA THR A 39 1.57 -0.38 -5.27
C THR A 39 0.42 -0.54 -4.27
N HIS A 40 -0.26 -1.68 -4.35
CA HIS A 40 -1.28 -2.09 -3.39
C HIS A 40 -1.00 -3.51 -2.91
N PHE A 41 -0.74 -3.67 -1.61
CA PHE A 41 -0.39 -4.96 -1.02
C PHE A 41 -1.40 -5.46 0.01
N ASP A 42 -1.41 -6.78 0.19
CA ASP A 42 -2.00 -7.45 1.34
C ASP A 42 -0.93 -7.65 2.42
N ARG A 43 -1.03 -6.88 3.50
CA ARG A 43 -0.07 -6.91 4.61
C ARG A 43 -0.14 -8.18 5.46
N SER A 44 -1.10 -9.09 5.22
CA SER A 44 -1.08 -10.40 5.89
C SER A 44 -0.14 -11.40 5.24
N VAL A 45 0.46 -11.07 4.09
CA VAL A 45 1.39 -11.94 3.38
C VAL A 45 2.84 -11.60 3.76
N GLU A 46 3.63 -12.62 4.09
CA GLU A 46 5.02 -12.48 4.55
C GLU A 46 5.89 -11.73 3.53
N GLN A 47 5.76 -12.04 2.23
CA GLN A 47 6.50 -11.34 1.18
C GLN A 47 6.22 -9.83 1.17
N THR A 48 5.01 -9.40 1.49
CA THR A 48 4.69 -7.96 1.62
C THR A 48 5.40 -7.34 2.81
N VAL A 49 5.38 -8.03 3.95
CA VAL A 49 6.06 -7.57 5.18
C VAL A 49 7.56 -7.44 4.90
N ASN A 50 8.19 -8.46 4.32
CA ASN A 50 9.62 -8.45 4.00
C ASN A 50 9.97 -7.33 3.01
N TYR A 51 9.19 -7.14 1.94
CA TYR A 51 9.41 -6.04 1.01
C TYR A 51 9.35 -4.68 1.70
N LEU A 52 8.36 -4.46 2.58
CA LEU A 52 8.23 -3.19 3.29
C LEU A 52 9.42 -2.92 4.21
N HIS A 53 9.91 -3.93 4.93
CA HIS A 53 11.06 -3.78 5.81
C HIS A 53 12.40 -3.65 5.08
N GLU A 54 12.60 -4.40 4.01
CA GLU A 54 13.94 -4.63 3.44
C GLU A 54 14.17 -3.91 2.11
N GLU A 55 13.12 -3.73 1.30
CA GLU A 55 13.26 -3.31 -0.11
C GLU A 55 12.53 -1.99 -0.42
N SER A 56 11.56 -1.56 0.39
CA SER A 56 10.71 -0.40 0.09
C SER A 56 11.40 0.96 0.25
N ASN A 57 12.56 0.99 0.94
CA ASN A 57 13.30 2.20 1.27
C ASN A 57 12.42 3.28 1.96
N LEU A 58 11.48 2.84 2.79
CA LEU A 58 10.68 3.69 3.67
C LEU A 58 11.37 3.86 5.02
N ASP A 59 11.11 4.98 5.68
CA ASP A 59 11.44 5.14 7.09
C ASP A 59 10.84 3.97 7.91
N PRO A 60 11.60 3.31 8.80
CA PRO A 60 11.10 2.20 9.61
C PRO A 60 9.82 2.53 10.38
N LEU A 61 9.65 3.77 10.86
CA LEU A 61 8.44 4.20 11.56
C LEU A 61 7.22 4.23 10.63
N VAL A 62 7.41 4.54 9.35
CA VAL A 62 6.35 4.45 8.33
C VAL A 62 5.99 2.98 8.07
N VAL A 63 6.99 2.10 7.99
CA VAL A 63 6.76 0.65 7.81
C VAL A 63 5.93 0.09 8.97
N GLU A 64 6.30 0.38 10.21
CA GLU A 64 5.54 -0.03 11.40
C GLU A 64 4.10 0.49 11.35
N ALA A 65 3.90 1.75 10.95
CA ALA A 65 2.56 2.32 10.85
C ALA A 65 1.71 1.69 9.73
N LEU A 66 2.32 1.27 8.62
CA LEU A 66 1.65 0.50 7.55
C LEU A 66 1.27 -0.93 8.03
N LEU A 67 2.07 -1.52 8.92
CA LEU A 67 1.88 -2.86 9.44
C LEU A 67 1.09 -2.92 10.76
N GLU A 68 0.78 -1.77 11.36
CA GLU A 68 0.11 -1.67 12.65
C GLU A 68 -1.25 -2.39 12.68
N GLN A 69 -1.61 -2.98 13.83
CA GLN A 69 -2.94 -3.59 14.01
C GLN A 69 -4.02 -2.55 14.31
N GLU A 70 -3.68 -1.46 15.01
CA GLU A 70 -4.60 -0.37 15.31
C GLU A 70 -4.98 0.40 14.03
N THR A 71 -6.26 0.75 13.90
CA THR A 71 -6.86 1.25 12.65
C THR A 71 -7.41 2.66 12.76
N ARG A 72 -7.09 3.42 13.82
CA ARG A 72 -7.66 4.77 14.01
C ARG A 72 -7.34 5.66 12.80
N PRO A 73 -8.34 6.31 12.18
CA PRO A 73 -8.10 7.23 11.08
C PRO A 73 -7.17 8.36 11.51
N ARG A 74 -6.13 8.62 10.73
CA ARG A 74 -5.16 9.69 10.98
C ARG A 74 -4.43 10.05 9.70
N ALA A 75 -3.94 11.28 9.64
CA ALA A 75 -2.98 11.74 8.64
C ALA A 75 -1.75 12.30 9.37
N VAL A 76 -0.57 11.84 8.98
CA VAL A 76 0.69 12.23 9.62
C VAL A 76 1.70 12.57 8.53
N GLN A 77 2.19 13.80 8.54
CA GLN A 77 3.30 14.21 7.69
C GLN A 77 4.59 13.58 8.24
N THR A 78 5.34 12.92 7.36
CA THR A 78 6.66 12.37 7.67
C THR A 78 7.73 13.19 6.96
N SER A 79 9.01 12.92 7.25
CA SER A 79 10.13 13.57 6.56
C SER A 79 10.15 13.29 5.05
N GLN A 80 9.55 12.18 4.62
CA GLN A 80 9.63 11.68 3.24
C GLN A 80 8.28 11.68 2.51
N GLY A 81 7.18 12.02 3.17
CA GLY A 81 5.86 11.96 2.55
C GLY A 81 4.70 12.16 3.52
N LEU A 82 3.55 11.62 3.17
CA LEU A 82 2.33 11.66 3.96
C LEU A 82 1.85 10.23 4.21
N LEU A 83 1.67 9.88 5.48
CA LEU A 83 0.94 8.67 5.88
C LEU A 83 -0.51 9.02 6.12
N VAL A 84 -1.42 8.26 5.52
CA VAL A 84 -2.87 8.36 5.68
C VAL A 84 -3.44 7.00 6.05
N VAL A 85 -4.20 6.95 7.13
CA VAL A 85 -4.98 5.79 7.54
C VAL A 85 -6.45 6.17 7.44
N LEU A 86 -7.19 5.44 6.61
CA LEU A 86 -8.63 5.64 6.41
C LEU A 86 -9.37 4.36 6.83
N ARG A 87 -10.63 4.51 7.24
CA ARG A 87 -11.53 3.39 7.49
C ARG A 87 -12.75 3.49 6.59
N GLY A 88 -13.17 2.34 6.04
CA GLY A 88 -14.39 2.19 5.27
C GLY A 88 -15.31 1.15 5.90
N VAL A 89 -16.59 1.24 5.57
CA VAL A 89 -17.58 0.22 5.96
C VAL A 89 -17.14 -1.13 5.40
N ASN A 90 -17.23 -2.17 6.22
CA ASN A 90 -16.86 -3.52 5.81
C ASN A 90 -18.02 -4.17 5.05
N MET A 91 -17.88 -4.25 3.73
CA MET A 91 -18.89 -4.82 2.82
C MET A 91 -18.66 -6.31 2.55
N ASN A 92 -17.75 -6.98 3.29
CA ASN A 92 -17.51 -8.41 3.12
C ASN A 92 -18.74 -9.22 3.58
N PRO A 93 -19.11 -10.30 2.85
CA PRO A 93 -20.28 -11.11 3.21
C PRO A 93 -20.21 -11.63 4.65
N GLY A 94 -21.26 -11.39 5.44
CA GLY A 94 -21.35 -11.83 6.84
C GLY A 94 -20.53 -11.00 7.83
N ALA A 95 -19.83 -9.95 7.39
CA ALA A 95 -19.15 -9.04 8.29
C ALA A 95 -20.15 -8.12 9.01
N ASN A 96 -19.82 -7.77 10.25
CA ASN A 96 -20.53 -6.70 10.96
C ASN A 96 -20.09 -5.34 10.36
N PRO A 97 -21.00 -4.48 9.89
CA PRO A 97 -20.65 -3.15 9.37
C PRO A 97 -19.85 -2.27 10.35
N GLU A 98 -20.01 -2.52 11.66
CA GLU A 98 -19.23 -1.87 12.73
C GLU A 98 -17.75 -2.30 12.75
N ASP A 99 -17.41 -3.46 12.18
CA ASP A 99 -16.03 -3.93 12.01
C ASP A 99 -15.39 -3.27 10.78
N MET A 100 -15.26 -1.94 10.82
CA MET A 100 -14.73 -1.15 9.69
C MET A 100 -13.33 -1.63 9.30
N VAL A 101 -13.09 -1.71 8.00
CA VAL A 101 -11.80 -2.10 7.42
C VAL A 101 -10.93 -0.88 7.16
N ALA A 102 -9.62 -1.03 7.35
CA ALA A 102 -8.67 0.05 7.12
C ALA A 102 -7.93 -0.12 5.80
N ILE A 103 -7.76 1.00 5.09
CA ILE A 103 -6.74 1.16 4.05
C ILE A 103 -5.69 2.13 4.60
N ARG A 104 -4.42 1.76 4.46
CA ARG A 104 -3.29 2.61 4.84
C ARG A 104 -2.54 2.97 3.59
N ILE A 105 -2.15 4.22 3.48
CA ILE A 105 -1.51 4.79 2.30
C ILE A 105 -0.34 5.62 2.78
N TRP A 106 0.83 5.36 2.21
CA TRP A 106 1.93 6.29 2.25
C TRP A 106 2.14 6.85 0.84
N VAL A 107 2.40 8.16 0.73
CA VAL A 107 2.59 8.84 -0.54
C VAL A 107 3.72 9.85 -0.46
N ASP A 108 4.59 9.84 -1.47
CA ASP A 108 5.60 10.86 -1.74
C ASP A 108 5.39 11.46 -3.16
N ALA A 109 6.35 12.24 -3.65
CA ALA A 109 6.28 12.88 -4.97
C ALA A 109 6.28 11.91 -6.16
N THR A 110 6.70 10.66 -5.95
CA THR A 110 7.01 9.66 -6.99
C THR A 110 6.38 8.29 -6.73
N ARG A 111 5.83 8.06 -5.54
CA ARG A 111 5.32 6.76 -5.10
C ARG A 111 4.04 6.88 -4.29
N VAL A 112 3.17 5.90 -4.47
CA VAL A 112 2.02 5.61 -3.62
C VAL A 112 2.13 4.15 -3.17
N ILE A 113 2.27 3.92 -1.87
CA ILE A 113 2.27 2.56 -1.29
C ILE A 113 1.03 2.43 -0.44
N SER A 114 0.13 1.54 -0.84
CA SER A 114 -1.11 1.27 -0.12
C SER A 114 -1.14 -0.16 0.37
N VAL A 115 -1.67 -0.38 1.57
CA VAL A 115 -1.81 -1.71 2.15
C VAL A 115 -3.20 -1.94 2.71
N ARG A 116 -3.65 -3.18 2.61
CA ARG A 116 -4.87 -3.68 3.24
C ARG A 116 -4.57 -4.96 4.02
N ARG A 117 -5.53 -5.38 4.85
CA ARG A 117 -5.58 -6.73 5.43
C ARG A 117 -6.83 -7.50 5.01
N ARG A 118 -7.93 -6.78 4.81
CA ARG A 118 -9.19 -7.30 4.29
C ARG A 118 -9.54 -6.47 3.07
N LYS A 119 -10.19 -7.10 2.09
CA LYS A 119 -10.74 -6.38 0.95
C LYS A 119 -11.83 -5.42 1.46
N LEU A 120 -11.88 -4.23 0.88
CA LEU A 120 -12.99 -3.28 1.04
C LEU A 120 -14.19 -3.79 0.23
#